data_AF-R6DSW7-F1
#
_entry.id   AF-R6DSW7-F1
#
_cell.length_a   1.000
_cell.length_b   1.000
_cell.length_c   1.000
_cell.angle_alpha   90.00
_cell.angle_beta   90.00
_cell.angle_gamma   90.00
#
_symmetry.space_group_name_H-M   'P 1'
#
loop_
_entity.id
_entity.type
_entity.pdbx_description
1 polymer ?
#
loop_
_entity_poly.entity_id
_entity_poly.type
_entity_poly.pdbx_seq_one_letter_code
_entity_poly.pdbx_strand_id
1 'polypeptide(L)'
;MNNFQRLSVEYNGIYGTIDDYTSDANLMNYLFKLKEAITNADYDTIMYTLSGIDKWYDENIGAISSNGYVCNLASHQKNMRLIKEILSGLREDECVPTTPVGIDAPKTDPVIFISHKSDDKKYGDALERFIMGLGVKDNQLIYTSHPLHKIPLDAPIYEYLRSHFNSTLFMIILWSDKYLDSPACLNEMGAAWVTQSDYTNIYVPTFSFGNPKYHECAVDTKKMGAVLNGDAHCKANMIELKNKIESIFGLENDEARVTFLLDSFIDEIKEDKPNG
;
A
#
# COMPACT_ATOMS: atom_id res chain seq x y z
N MET A 1 8.49 10.58 23.16
CA MET A 1 7.25 10.32 22.40
C MET A 1 6.09 10.64 23.33
N ASN A 2 5.16 11.50 22.91
CA ASN A 2 3.97 11.83 23.72
C ASN A 2 2.93 10.68 23.66
N ASN A 3 1.82 10.76 24.41
CA ASN A 3 0.85 9.66 24.50
C ASN A 3 0.09 9.48 23.19
N PHE A 4 -0.21 10.56 22.47
CA PHE A 4 -0.85 10.50 21.15
C PHE A 4 0.03 9.77 20.10
N GLN A 5 1.32 10.13 20.01
CA GLN A 5 2.29 9.47 19.14
C GLN A 5 2.49 8.00 19.52
N ARG A 6 2.53 7.71 20.83
CA ARG A 6 2.65 6.34 21.35
C ARG A 6 1.44 5.48 20.96
N LEU A 7 0.23 6.04 21.08
CA LEU A 7 -1.01 5.40 20.63
C LEU A 7 -0.98 5.11 19.13
N SER A 8 -0.57 6.09 18.32
CA SER A 8 -0.51 5.95 16.86
C SER A 8 0.40 4.80 16.42
N VAL A 9 1.58 4.65 17.05
CA VAL A 9 2.54 3.57 16.74
C VAL A 9 2.05 2.20 17.21
N GLU A 10 1.45 2.10 18.40
CA GLU A 10 1.06 0.82 19.00
C GLU A 10 -0.34 0.33 18.55
N TYR A 11 -1.13 1.19 17.88
CA TYR A 11 -2.52 0.88 17.47
C TYR A 11 -2.64 -0.43 16.70
N ASN A 12 -1.77 -0.68 15.71
CA ASN A 12 -1.86 -1.91 14.90
C ASN A 12 -1.63 -3.17 15.75
N GLY A 13 -0.79 -3.09 16.78
CA GLY A 13 -0.57 -4.18 17.74
C GLY A 13 -1.79 -4.41 18.64
N ILE A 14 -2.48 -3.34 19.04
CA ILE A 14 -3.75 -3.41 19.78
C ILE A 14 -4.82 -4.07 18.90
N TYR A 15 -4.99 -3.58 17.67
CA TYR A 15 -5.97 -4.08 16.70
C TYR A 15 -5.78 -5.58 16.45
N GLY A 16 -4.59 -5.98 15.99
CA GLY A 16 -4.34 -7.39 15.62
C GLY A 16 -4.53 -8.35 16.79
N THR A 17 -4.10 -7.94 18.00
CA THR A 17 -4.27 -8.79 19.20
C THR A 17 -5.74 -9.03 19.53
N ILE A 18 -6.60 -8.03 19.33
CA ILE A 18 -8.03 -8.14 19.64
C ILE A 18 -8.79 -8.85 18.51
N ASP A 19 -8.50 -8.51 17.26
CA ASP A 19 -9.11 -9.09 16.06
C ASP A 19 -8.87 -10.60 15.98
N ASP A 20 -7.65 -11.06 16.31
CA ASP A 20 -7.30 -12.48 16.39
C ASP A 20 -8.10 -13.24 17.49
N TYR A 21 -8.59 -12.52 18.50
CA TYR A 21 -9.27 -13.12 19.65
C TYR A 21 -10.80 -13.12 19.52
N THR A 22 -11.39 -12.06 18.97
CA THR A 22 -12.85 -11.88 18.94
C THR A 22 -13.34 -11.11 17.72
N SER A 23 -14.56 -11.40 17.30
CA SER A 23 -15.27 -10.68 16.24
C SER A 23 -16.47 -9.88 16.78
N ASP A 24 -16.44 -9.49 18.06
CA ASP A 24 -17.51 -8.67 18.67
C ASP A 24 -17.70 -7.35 17.90
N ALA A 25 -18.89 -7.14 17.35
CA ALA A 25 -19.15 -6.03 16.43
C ALA A 25 -18.97 -4.65 17.08
N ASN A 26 -19.27 -4.51 18.38
CA ASN A 26 -19.13 -3.23 19.07
C ASN A 26 -17.65 -2.90 19.30
N LEU A 27 -16.85 -3.88 19.72
CA LEU A 27 -15.42 -3.75 19.89
C LEU A 27 -14.70 -3.47 18.57
N MET A 28 -15.07 -4.18 17.50
CA MET A 28 -14.51 -3.94 16.17
C MET A 28 -14.86 -2.55 15.66
N ASN A 29 -16.06 -2.05 15.95
CA ASN A 29 -16.44 -0.67 15.64
C ASN A 29 -15.60 0.35 16.44
N TYR A 30 -15.33 0.11 17.74
CA TYR A 30 -14.44 0.97 18.52
C TYR A 30 -13.02 0.99 17.92
N LEU A 31 -12.49 -0.17 17.55
CA LEU A 31 -11.17 -0.27 16.91
C LEU A 31 -11.12 0.49 15.58
N PHE A 32 -12.12 0.32 14.71
CA PHE A 32 -12.19 1.03 13.44
C PHE A 32 -12.26 2.55 13.64
N LYS A 33 -13.15 3.01 14.53
CA LYS A 33 -13.32 4.43 14.85
C LYS A 33 -12.08 5.03 15.51
N LEU A 34 -11.37 4.25 16.32
CA LEU A 34 -10.10 4.66 16.91
C LEU A 34 -9.04 4.94 15.83
N LYS A 35 -8.98 4.12 14.76
CA LYS A 35 -8.06 4.37 13.63
C LYS A 35 -8.36 5.68 12.93
N GLU A 36 -9.63 5.91 12.61
CA GLU A 36 -10.09 7.17 11.99
C GLU A 36 -9.77 8.36 12.89
N ALA A 37 -10.03 8.24 14.20
CA ALA A 37 -9.79 9.31 15.17
C ALA A 37 -8.30 9.62 15.36
N ILE A 38 -7.42 8.60 15.39
CA ILE A 38 -5.97 8.79 15.39
C ILE A 38 -5.52 9.54 14.13
N THR A 39 -6.09 9.19 12.96
CA THR A 39 -5.74 9.81 11.68
C THR A 39 -6.14 11.29 11.64
N ASN A 40 -7.29 11.62 12.23
CA ASN A 40 -7.83 12.97 12.27
C ASN A 40 -7.37 13.77 13.51
N ALA A 41 -6.55 13.18 14.38
CA ALA A 41 -6.20 13.70 15.71
C ALA A 41 -7.42 14.14 16.54
N ASP A 42 -8.53 13.39 16.44
CA ASP A 42 -9.77 13.66 17.13
C ASP A 42 -9.70 13.14 18.57
N TYR A 43 -9.35 14.03 19.50
CA TYR A 43 -9.19 13.71 20.92
C TYR A 43 -10.43 13.06 21.54
N ASP A 44 -11.61 13.64 21.32
CA ASP A 44 -12.85 13.17 21.95
C ASP A 44 -13.19 11.76 21.48
N THR A 45 -13.06 11.51 20.17
CA THR A 45 -13.32 10.18 19.62
C THR A 45 -12.25 9.17 20.05
N ILE A 46 -10.99 9.57 20.18
CA ILE A 46 -9.91 8.73 20.74
C ILE A 46 -10.25 8.31 22.17
N MET A 47 -10.58 9.28 23.03
CA MET A 47 -10.88 9.02 24.43
C MET A 47 -12.11 8.13 24.60
N TYR A 48 -13.17 8.39 23.81
CA TYR A 48 -14.38 7.58 23.82
C TYR A 48 -14.12 6.12 23.40
N THR A 49 -13.41 5.92 22.29
CA THR A 49 -13.14 4.58 21.76
C THR A 49 -12.16 3.80 22.63
N LEU A 50 -11.10 4.43 23.14
CA LEU A 50 -10.18 3.80 24.10
C LEU A 50 -10.89 3.40 25.40
N SER A 51 -11.81 4.22 25.90
CA SER A 51 -12.60 3.89 27.09
C SER A 51 -13.48 2.66 26.86
N GLY A 52 -14.07 2.52 25.66
CA GLY A 52 -14.83 1.34 25.28
C GLY A 52 -13.96 0.07 25.24
N ILE A 53 -12.75 0.16 24.69
CA ILE A 53 -11.80 -0.96 24.62
C ILE A 53 -11.27 -1.32 26.02
N ASP A 54 -10.96 -0.34 26.86
CA ASP A 54 -10.51 -0.57 28.24
C ASP A 54 -11.56 -1.30 29.07
N LYS A 55 -12.83 -0.86 28.96
CA LYS A 55 -13.95 -1.53 29.61
C LYS A 55 -14.09 -2.98 29.14
N TRP A 56 -13.96 -3.23 27.84
CA TRP A 56 -13.99 -4.59 27.31
C TRP A 56 -12.87 -5.45 27.89
N TYR A 57 -11.65 -4.91 28.00
CA TYR A 57 -10.54 -5.62 28.65
C TYR A 57 -10.84 -5.91 30.11
N ASP A 58 -11.35 -4.95 30.89
CA ASP A 58 -11.72 -5.16 32.29
C ASP A 58 -12.75 -6.29 32.45
N GLU A 59 -13.71 -6.40 31.54
CA GLU A 59 -14.75 -7.44 31.54
C GLU A 59 -14.25 -8.81 31.07
N ASN A 60 -13.28 -8.85 30.15
CA ASN A 60 -12.90 -10.07 29.43
C ASN A 60 -11.51 -10.63 29.82
N ILE A 61 -10.65 -9.87 30.50
CA ILE A 61 -9.27 -10.30 30.80
C ILE A 61 -9.22 -11.56 31.65
N GLY A 62 -10.20 -11.77 32.53
CA GLY A 62 -10.33 -13.01 33.32
C GLY A 62 -10.55 -14.23 32.43
N ALA A 63 -11.48 -14.13 31.47
CA ALA A 63 -11.78 -15.19 30.52
C ALA A 63 -10.59 -15.46 29.58
N ILE A 64 -9.96 -14.40 29.06
CA ILE A 64 -8.74 -14.48 28.22
C ILE A 64 -7.63 -15.20 28.99
N SER A 65 -7.42 -14.87 30.28
CA SER A 65 -6.36 -15.45 31.11
C SER A 65 -6.60 -16.92 31.45
N SER A 66 -7.86 -17.35 31.55
CA SER A 66 -8.23 -18.74 31.82
C SER A 66 -8.32 -19.63 30.59
N ASN A 67 -8.25 -19.05 29.39
CA ASN A 67 -8.44 -19.78 28.14
C ASN A 67 -7.11 -20.43 27.68
N GLY A 68 -7.02 -21.75 27.79
CA GLY A 68 -5.83 -22.53 27.41
C GLY A 68 -5.50 -22.54 25.91
N TYR A 69 -6.35 -21.97 25.05
CA TYR A 69 -6.11 -21.83 23.61
C TYR A 69 -5.61 -20.43 23.21
N VAL A 70 -5.47 -19.49 24.16
CA VAL A 70 -4.97 -18.14 23.90
C VAL A 70 -3.44 -18.14 23.97
N CYS A 71 -2.80 -18.11 22.79
CA CYS A 71 -1.34 -18.11 22.69
C CYS A 71 -0.68 -16.73 22.91
N ASN A 72 -1.47 -15.65 22.92
CA ASN A 72 -1.01 -14.25 22.94
C ASN A 72 -1.42 -13.48 24.21
N LEU A 73 -1.66 -14.17 25.34
CA LEU A 73 -2.09 -13.56 26.61
C LEU A 73 -1.20 -12.40 27.06
N ALA A 74 0.13 -12.53 26.91
CA ALA A 74 1.08 -11.48 27.26
C ALA A 74 0.85 -10.19 26.45
N SER A 75 0.44 -10.31 25.19
CA SER A 75 0.09 -9.17 24.33
C SER A 75 -1.20 -8.49 24.80
N HIS A 76 -2.23 -9.27 25.17
CA HIS A 76 -3.46 -8.70 25.77
C HIS A 76 -3.15 -7.92 27.05
N GLN A 77 -2.31 -8.46 27.93
CA GLN A 77 -1.90 -7.77 29.17
C GLN A 77 -1.03 -6.54 28.92
N LYS A 78 -0.19 -6.55 27.88
CA LYS A 78 0.58 -5.37 27.46
C LYS A 78 -0.36 -4.28 26.95
N ASN A 79 -1.29 -4.63 26.06
CA ASN A 79 -2.24 -3.69 25.45
C ASN A 79 -3.17 -3.07 26.49
N MET A 80 -3.69 -3.87 27.41
CA MET A 80 -4.52 -3.38 28.52
C MET A 80 -3.79 -2.32 29.36
N ARG A 81 -2.53 -2.58 29.75
CA ARG A 81 -1.72 -1.61 30.50
C ARG A 81 -1.46 -0.34 29.71
N LEU A 82 -1.08 -0.50 28.44
CA LEU A 82 -0.84 0.61 27.53
C LEU A 82 -2.07 1.51 27.38
N ILE A 83 -3.26 0.93 27.20
CA ILE A 83 -4.51 1.67 27.07
C ILE A 83 -4.81 2.46 28.34
N LYS A 84 -4.66 1.86 29.52
CA LYS A 84 -4.85 2.57 30.81
C LYS A 84 -3.84 3.71 31.01
N GLU A 85 -2.59 3.50 30.62
CA GLU A 85 -1.56 4.55 30.64
C GLU A 85 -1.90 5.71 29.70
N ILE A 86 -2.40 5.41 28.49
CA ILE A 86 -2.81 6.44 27.52
C ILE A 86 -4.05 7.17 28.00
N LEU A 87 -5.08 6.46 28.48
CA LEU A 87 -6.31 7.09 29.00
C LEU A 87 -6.05 8.04 30.18
N SER A 88 -5.07 7.71 31.02
CA SER A 88 -4.73 8.55 32.18
C SER A 88 -3.78 9.71 31.85
N GLY A 89 -3.02 9.60 30.76
CA GLY A 89 -1.95 10.55 30.41
C GLY A 89 -2.16 11.34 29.12
N LEU A 90 -3.09 10.96 28.25
CA LEU A 90 -3.37 11.68 27.01
C LEU A 90 -4.01 13.03 27.33
N ARG A 91 -3.50 14.07 26.68
CA ARG A 91 -4.02 15.44 26.84
C ARG A 91 -4.48 15.94 25.48
N GLU A 92 -5.52 16.78 25.49
CA GLU A 92 -6.10 17.34 24.26
C GLU A 92 -5.07 18.12 23.43
N ASP A 93 -4.11 18.81 24.08
CA ASP A 93 -3.01 19.52 23.43
C ASP A 93 -1.98 18.61 22.76
N GLU A 94 -2.03 17.30 23.00
CA GLU A 94 -1.23 16.30 22.28
C GLU A 94 -1.90 15.82 20.99
N CYS A 95 -3.23 15.94 20.90
CA CYS A 95 -4.05 15.59 19.75
C CYS A 95 -4.18 16.79 18.80
N VAL A 96 -3.04 17.29 18.34
CA VAL A 96 -3.02 18.33 17.32
C VAL A 96 -3.16 17.66 15.96
N PRO A 97 -4.09 18.10 15.08
CA PRO A 97 -4.09 17.69 13.69
C PRO A 97 -2.73 18.01 13.13
N THR A 98 -1.94 16.99 12.87
CA THR A 98 -0.69 17.16 12.16
C THR A 98 -1.06 17.59 10.75
N THR A 99 -1.01 18.91 10.46
CA THR A 99 -0.31 19.28 9.24
C THR A 99 1.06 18.63 9.41
N PRO A 100 1.49 17.73 8.50
CA PRO A 100 2.61 16.86 8.77
C PRO A 100 3.88 17.69 8.92
N VAL A 101 4.26 17.98 10.17
CA VAL A 101 5.53 18.60 10.56
C VAL A 101 6.22 17.64 11.52
N GLY A 102 7.11 16.82 10.93
CA GLY A 102 8.39 16.41 11.47
C GLY A 102 8.48 15.96 12.93
N ILE A 103 8.22 14.68 13.19
CA ILE A 103 9.36 13.85 13.62
C ILE A 103 10.11 13.60 12.32
N ASP A 104 11.38 13.96 12.21
CA ASP A 104 12.23 13.57 11.07
C ASP A 104 12.43 12.04 11.06
N ALA A 105 11.36 11.28 10.79
CA ALA A 105 11.47 10.25 9.79
C ALA A 105 11.62 11.03 8.47
N PRO A 106 12.71 10.86 7.71
CA PRO A 106 12.86 11.58 6.46
C PRO A 106 11.58 11.40 5.66
N LYS A 107 10.96 12.51 5.23
CA LYS A 107 9.99 12.47 4.13
C LYS A 107 10.74 11.82 2.99
N THR A 108 10.51 10.53 2.84
CA THR A 108 11.15 9.75 1.81
C THR A 108 10.36 10.05 0.57
N ASP A 109 11.09 10.41 -0.48
CA ASP A 109 10.50 10.73 -1.76
C ASP A 109 9.50 9.65 -2.16
N PRO A 110 8.37 10.00 -2.80
CA PRO A 110 7.44 8.99 -3.32
C PRO A 110 8.20 8.01 -4.22
N VAL A 111 7.80 6.74 -4.18
CA VAL A 111 8.43 5.67 -4.94
C VAL A 111 7.36 4.94 -5.74
N ILE A 112 7.66 4.66 -7.01
CA ILE A 112 6.86 3.76 -7.85
C ILE A 112 7.48 2.37 -7.80
N PHE A 113 6.68 1.34 -7.58
CA PHE A 113 7.11 -0.04 -7.80
C PHE A 113 6.30 -0.68 -8.92
N ILE A 114 7.00 -1.16 -9.96
CA ILE A 114 6.40 -1.95 -11.03
C ILE A 114 6.55 -3.43 -10.67
N SER A 115 5.44 -4.03 -10.22
CA SER A 115 5.35 -5.47 -9.97
C SER A 115 4.97 -6.18 -11.27
N HIS A 116 5.86 -7.03 -11.78
CA HIS A 116 5.65 -7.72 -13.07
C HIS A 116 6.34 -9.10 -13.10
N LYS A 117 5.94 -9.92 -14.07
CA LYS A 117 6.69 -11.13 -14.42
C LYS A 117 7.81 -10.77 -15.39
N SER A 118 9.01 -11.31 -15.18
CA SER A 118 10.18 -11.13 -16.05
C SER A 118 9.93 -11.38 -17.54
N ASP A 119 8.99 -12.27 -17.88
CA ASP A 119 8.57 -12.58 -19.25
C ASP A 119 7.93 -11.37 -19.95
N ASP A 120 7.27 -10.51 -19.18
CA ASP A 120 6.55 -9.33 -19.66
C ASP A 120 7.44 -8.08 -19.64
N LYS A 121 8.77 -8.28 -19.63
CA LYS A 121 9.79 -7.22 -19.62
C LYS A 121 9.55 -6.19 -20.72
N LYS A 122 9.08 -6.58 -21.90
CA LYS A 122 8.72 -5.65 -22.99
C LYS A 122 7.81 -4.52 -22.51
N TYR A 123 6.74 -4.87 -21.79
CA TYR A 123 5.77 -3.89 -21.29
C TYR A 123 6.30 -3.13 -20.07
N GLY A 124 7.05 -3.82 -19.19
CA GLY A 124 7.71 -3.18 -18.06
C GLY A 124 8.75 -2.12 -18.47
N ASP A 125 9.57 -2.41 -19.49
CA ASP A 125 10.54 -1.47 -20.06
C ASP A 125 9.86 -0.25 -20.70
N ALA A 126 8.73 -0.45 -21.36
CA ALA A 126 7.96 0.64 -21.94
C ALA A 126 7.37 1.54 -20.84
N LEU A 127 6.80 0.94 -19.78
CA LEU A 127 6.30 1.68 -18.62
C LEU A 127 7.42 2.44 -17.91
N GLU A 128 8.57 1.80 -17.70
CA GLU A 128 9.73 2.43 -17.07
C GLU A 128 10.19 3.68 -17.85
N ARG A 129 10.37 3.57 -19.18
CA ARG A 129 10.77 4.70 -20.01
C ARG A 129 9.74 5.81 -20.03
N PHE A 130 8.46 5.46 -20.06
CA PHE A 130 7.37 6.43 -19.97
C PHE A 130 7.42 7.20 -18.64
N ILE A 131 7.54 6.48 -17.52
CA ILE A 131 7.57 7.03 -16.16
C ILE A 131 8.79 7.92 -15.94
N MET A 132 9.99 7.45 -16.31
CA MET A 132 11.20 8.27 -16.25
C MET A 132 11.13 9.47 -17.18
N GLY A 133 10.52 9.29 -18.36
CA GLY A 133 10.22 10.37 -19.29
C GLY A 133 9.37 11.47 -18.68
N LEU A 134 8.48 11.18 -17.72
CA LEU A 134 7.73 12.21 -17.00
C LEU A 134 8.57 12.99 -15.97
N GLY A 135 9.77 12.52 -15.64
CA GLY A 135 10.67 13.16 -14.68
C GLY A 135 10.83 12.44 -13.35
N VAL A 136 10.30 11.21 -13.20
CA VAL A 136 10.57 10.35 -12.04
C VAL A 136 12.04 9.93 -12.06
N LYS A 137 12.75 10.11 -10.94
CA LYS A 137 14.18 9.81 -10.83
C LYS A 137 14.45 8.32 -10.64
N ASP A 138 15.66 7.88 -10.98
CA ASP A 138 16.10 6.49 -10.85
C ASP A 138 15.91 5.92 -9.43
N ASN A 139 16.17 6.72 -8.39
CA ASN A 139 16.01 6.30 -6.99
C ASN A 139 14.54 6.27 -6.51
N GLN A 140 13.61 6.74 -7.35
CA GLN A 140 12.17 6.78 -7.08
C GLN A 140 11.40 5.74 -7.88
N LEU A 141 12.07 4.92 -8.69
CA LEU A 141 11.46 3.85 -9.48
C LEU A 141 12.11 2.51 -9.15
N ILE A 142 11.30 1.57 -8.69
CA ILE A 142 11.70 0.18 -8.48
C ILE A 142 11.13 -0.64 -9.64
N TYR A 143 12.02 -1.19 -10.46
CA TYR A 143 11.73 -2.08 -11.57
C TYR A 143 12.86 -3.12 -11.72
N THR A 144 12.63 -4.32 -11.19
CA THR A 144 13.67 -5.34 -10.96
C THR A 144 14.25 -5.96 -12.24
N SER A 145 13.58 -5.80 -13.39
CA SER A 145 14.12 -6.25 -14.68
C SER A 145 15.06 -5.25 -15.35
N HIS A 146 15.18 -4.03 -14.82
CA HIS A 146 16.17 -3.06 -15.28
C HIS A 146 17.41 -3.08 -14.37
N PRO A 147 18.64 -3.10 -14.92
CA PRO A 147 19.87 -3.23 -14.13
C PRO A 147 20.12 -2.07 -13.17
N LEU A 148 19.60 -0.86 -13.46
CA LEU A 148 19.80 0.36 -12.66
C LEU A 148 18.65 0.67 -11.71
N HIS A 149 17.46 0.10 -11.90
CA HIS A 149 16.24 0.38 -11.11
C HIS A 149 15.83 -0.79 -10.23
N LYS A 150 16.77 -1.72 -10.00
CA LYS A 150 16.55 -2.89 -9.17
C LYS A 150 16.77 -2.59 -7.70
N ILE A 151 16.20 -3.45 -6.87
CA ILE A 151 16.49 -3.53 -5.44
C ILE A 151 18.01 -3.76 -5.26
N PRO A 152 18.66 -3.10 -4.29
CA PRO A 152 20.08 -3.30 -3.99
C PRO A 152 20.43 -4.78 -3.83
N LEU A 153 21.65 -5.13 -4.27
CA LEU A 153 22.17 -6.48 -4.10
C LEU A 153 22.12 -6.87 -2.61
N ASP A 154 21.68 -8.09 -2.33
CA ASP A 154 21.53 -8.67 -0.99
C ASP A 154 20.45 -8.06 -0.07
N ALA A 155 19.67 -7.08 -0.55
CA ALA A 155 18.50 -6.58 0.18
C ALA A 155 17.29 -7.50 -0.03
N PRO A 156 16.64 -8.01 1.03
CA PRO A 156 15.41 -8.78 0.88
C PRO A 156 14.30 -7.88 0.35
N ILE A 157 13.66 -8.27 -0.76
CA ILE A 157 12.63 -7.48 -1.45
C ILE A 157 11.55 -6.97 -0.51
N TYR A 158 11.10 -7.81 0.42
CA TYR A 158 10.10 -7.40 1.40
C TYR A 158 10.62 -6.31 2.31
N GLU A 159 11.79 -6.50 2.95
CA GLU A 159 12.36 -5.49 3.85
C GLU A 159 12.72 -4.21 3.12
N TYR A 160 13.11 -4.29 1.85
CA TYR A 160 13.33 -3.12 1.01
C TYR A 160 12.02 -2.39 0.73
N LEU A 161 10.96 -3.07 0.33
CA LEU A 161 9.63 -2.46 0.20
C LEU A 161 9.15 -1.93 1.58
N ARG A 162 9.49 -2.63 2.68
CA ARG A 162 9.19 -2.21 4.06
C ARG A 162 9.93 -0.96 4.49
N SER A 163 11.20 -0.82 4.09
CA SER A 163 11.99 0.35 4.46
C SER A 163 11.47 1.62 3.79
N HIS A 164 10.66 1.48 2.74
CA HIS A 164 9.95 2.56 2.07
C HIS A 164 8.52 2.77 2.60
N PHE A 165 8.13 2.16 3.73
CA PHE A 165 6.79 2.35 4.34
C PHE A 165 6.53 3.75 4.90
N ASN A 166 7.59 4.51 5.17
CA ASN A 166 7.44 5.93 5.52
C ASN A 166 7.32 6.83 4.27
N SER A 167 7.42 6.24 3.06
CA SER A 167 7.27 6.89 1.76
C SER A 167 5.88 6.65 1.21
N THR A 168 5.40 7.53 0.33
CA THR A 168 4.23 7.23 -0.50
C THR A 168 4.63 6.20 -1.56
N LEU A 169 4.40 4.91 -1.29
CA LEU A 169 4.61 3.83 -2.26
C LEU A 169 3.39 3.74 -3.20
N PHE A 170 3.61 3.98 -4.48
CA PHE A 170 2.63 3.79 -5.54
C PHE A 170 2.97 2.54 -6.36
N MET A 171 2.09 1.54 -6.35
CA MET A 171 2.32 0.29 -7.05
C MET A 171 1.64 0.26 -8.41
N ILE A 172 2.35 -0.25 -9.41
CA ILE A 172 1.78 -0.63 -10.70
C ILE A 172 1.88 -2.15 -10.79
N ILE A 173 0.73 -2.82 -10.83
CA ILE A 173 0.68 -4.27 -11.01
C ILE A 173 0.49 -4.54 -12.50
N LEU A 174 1.50 -5.11 -13.15
CA LEU A 174 1.46 -5.52 -14.54
C LEU A 174 1.03 -6.99 -14.64
N TRP A 175 -0.26 -7.19 -14.84
CA TRP A 175 -0.94 -8.47 -14.90
C TRP A 175 -0.68 -9.20 -16.21
N SER A 176 -0.30 -10.47 -16.09
CA SER A 176 -0.29 -11.47 -17.14
C SER A 176 -0.72 -12.82 -16.54
N ASP A 177 -1.11 -13.79 -17.37
CA ASP A 177 -1.39 -15.14 -16.85
C ASP A 177 -0.15 -15.76 -16.20
N LYS A 178 1.05 -15.44 -16.72
CA LYS A 178 2.33 -15.87 -16.14
C LYS A 178 2.63 -15.19 -14.79
N TYR A 179 2.14 -13.97 -14.57
CA TYR A 179 2.21 -13.30 -13.28
C TYR A 179 1.41 -14.08 -12.22
N LEU A 180 0.19 -14.52 -12.56
CA LEU A 180 -0.67 -15.31 -11.68
C LEU A 180 -0.08 -16.68 -11.31
N ASP A 181 0.82 -17.21 -12.15
CA ASP A 181 1.51 -18.47 -11.90
C ASP A 181 2.82 -18.31 -11.11
N SER A 182 3.22 -17.08 -10.76
CA SER A 182 4.48 -16.81 -10.07
C SER A 182 4.27 -16.55 -8.57
N PRO A 183 4.73 -17.46 -7.68
CA PRO A 183 4.66 -17.23 -6.24
C PRO A 183 5.38 -15.96 -5.78
N ALA A 184 6.49 -15.60 -6.44
CA ALA A 184 7.23 -14.38 -6.14
C ALA A 184 6.36 -13.12 -6.39
N CYS A 185 5.77 -13.01 -7.58
CA CYS A 185 4.89 -11.90 -7.95
C CYS A 185 3.64 -11.81 -7.06
N LEU A 186 3.04 -12.96 -6.70
CA LEU A 186 1.89 -13.00 -5.79
C LEU A 186 2.26 -12.57 -4.37
N ASN A 187 3.45 -12.93 -3.90
CA ASN A 187 3.93 -12.50 -2.60
C ASN A 187 4.28 -10.99 -2.59
N GLU A 188 4.84 -10.44 -3.69
CA GLU A 188 5.04 -9.00 -3.88
C GLU A 188 3.71 -8.22 -3.82
N MET A 189 2.68 -8.72 -4.52
CA MET A 189 1.31 -8.21 -4.43
C MET A 189 0.73 -8.32 -3.01
N GLY A 190 0.94 -9.43 -2.32
CA GLY A 190 0.50 -9.61 -0.93
C GLY A 190 1.14 -8.58 0.00
N ALA A 191 2.42 -8.25 -0.21
CA ALA A 191 3.07 -7.17 0.52
C ALA A 191 2.44 -5.80 0.21
N ALA A 192 2.06 -5.51 -1.04
CA ALA A 192 1.33 -4.29 -1.40
C ALA A 192 0.05 -4.08 -0.58
N TRP A 193 -0.72 -5.16 -0.42
CA TRP A 193 -2.01 -5.14 0.27
C TRP A 193 -1.84 -4.89 1.77
N VAL A 194 -0.93 -5.62 2.41
CA VAL A 194 -0.64 -5.47 3.85
C VAL A 194 -0.17 -4.05 4.18
N THR A 195 0.41 -3.37 3.19
CA THR A 195 1.08 -2.09 3.37
C THR A 195 0.21 -0.91 2.98
N GLN A 196 -1.05 -1.17 2.62
CA GLN A 196 -2.05 -0.17 2.23
C GLN A 196 -1.56 0.78 1.12
N SER A 197 -0.68 0.27 0.25
CA SER A 197 -0.13 1.04 -0.86
C SER A 197 -1.22 1.35 -1.89
N ASP A 198 -1.25 2.57 -2.44
CA ASP A 198 -2.11 2.87 -3.59
C ASP A 198 -1.56 2.10 -4.81
N TYR A 199 -2.46 1.50 -5.59
CA TYR A 199 -2.09 0.67 -6.72
C TYR A 199 -2.94 0.94 -7.96
N THR A 200 -2.34 0.72 -9.12
CA THR A 200 -3.00 0.73 -10.42
C THR A 200 -2.82 -0.63 -11.10
N ASN A 201 -3.93 -1.19 -11.59
CA ASN A 201 -3.90 -2.41 -12.39
C ASN A 201 -3.60 -2.06 -13.85
N ILE A 202 -2.59 -2.70 -14.43
CA ILE A 202 -2.26 -2.66 -15.85
C ILE A 202 -2.17 -4.10 -16.36
N TYR A 203 -2.71 -4.38 -17.54
CA TYR A 203 -2.79 -5.73 -18.10
C TYR A 203 -2.01 -5.79 -19.42
N VAL A 204 -1.24 -6.87 -19.61
CA VAL A 204 -0.70 -7.18 -20.93
C VAL A 204 -1.84 -7.51 -21.91
N PRO A 205 -1.67 -7.30 -23.23
CA PRO A 205 -2.72 -7.56 -24.22
C PRO A 205 -3.30 -8.98 -24.19
N THR A 206 -2.48 -9.94 -23.81
CA THR A 206 -2.82 -11.38 -23.79
C THR A 206 -3.44 -11.84 -22.47
N PHE A 207 -3.69 -10.94 -21.51
CA PHE A 207 -4.22 -11.30 -20.21
C PHE A 207 -5.64 -11.89 -20.29
N SER A 208 -5.84 -13.04 -19.65
CA SER A 208 -7.14 -13.68 -19.57
C SER A 208 -7.92 -13.22 -18.34
N PHE A 209 -8.84 -12.27 -18.54
CA PHE A 209 -9.75 -11.82 -17.46
C PHE A 209 -10.66 -12.93 -16.90
N GLY A 210 -10.85 -14.02 -17.65
CA GLY A 210 -11.59 -15.20 -17.20
C GLY A 210 -10.76 -16.20 -16.39
N ASN A 211 -9.48 -15.92 -16.12
CA ASN A 211 -8.62 -16.79 -15.35
C ASN A 211 -9.10 -16.84 -13.88
N PRO A 212 -9.49 -18.02 -13.34
CA PRO A 212 -10.01 -18.11 -11.98
C PRO A 212 -9.06 -17.56 -10.92
N LYS A 213 -7.74 -17.75 -11.12
CA LYS A 213 -6.70 -17.26 -10.20
C LYS A 213 -6.71 -15.75 -10.05
N TYR A 214 -7.15 -15.03 -11.08
CA TYR A 214 -7.27 -13.58 -11.02
C TYR A 214 -8.29 -13.15 -9.98
N HIS A 215 -9.45 -13.82 -9.93
CA HIS A 215 -10.54 -13.53 -8.99
C HIS A 215 -10.28 -14.01 -7.55
N GLU A 216 -9.24 -14.80 -7.35
CA GLU A 216 -8.78 -15.29 -6.04
C GLU A 216 -7.67 -14.42 -5.44
N CYS A 217 -7.19 -13.40 -6.17
CA CYS A 217 -6.15 -12.49 -5.70
C CYS A 217 -6.67 -11.50 -4.65
N ALA A 218 -5.78 -11.07 -3.74
CA ALA A 218 -6.10 -10.13 -2.65
C ALA A 218 -6.41 -8.69 -3.11
N VAL A 219 -6.35 -8.40 -4.41
CA VAL A 219 -6.63 -7.08 -4.98
C VAL A 219 -8.11 -6.94 -5.36
N ASP A 220 -8.61 -5.70 -5.41
CA ASP A 220 -9.97 -5.47 -5.93
C ASP A 220 -9.97 -5.64 -7.44
N THR A 221 -10.35 -6.83 -7.91
CA THR A 221 -10.50 -7.14 -9.33
C THR A 221 -11.64 -6.38 -10.01
N LYS A 222 -12.47 -5.64 -9.25
CA LYS A 222 -13.50 -4.74 -9.79
C LYS A 222 -12.96 -3.35 -10.11
N LYS A 223 -11.74 -3.02 -9.68
CA LYS A 223 -11.06 -1.78 -10.04
C LYS A 223 -10.60 -1.86 -11.50
N MET A 224 -11.21 -1.02 -12.34
CA MET A 224 -10.84 -0.87 -13.75
C MET A 224 -9.35 -0.53 -13.89
N GLY A 225 -8.72 -1.04 -14.95
CA GLY A 225 -7.29 -0.83 -15.21
C GLY A 225 -6.99 -0.72 -16.71
N ALA A 226 -5.73 -0.45 -17.04
CA ALA A 226 -5.30 -0.20 -18.42
C ALA A 226 -4.89 -1.50 -19.12
N VAL A 227 -5.40 -1.78 -20.32
CA VAL A 227 -4.89 -2.88 -21.16
C VAL A 227 -3.90 -2.31 -22.17
N LEU A 228 -2.67 -2.84 -22.20
CA LEU A 228 -1.56 -2.30 -23.01
C LEU A 228 -1.61 -2.74 -24.49
N ASN A 229 -2.78 -2.65 -25.12
CA ASN A 229 -3.02 -3.08 -26.51
C ASN A 229 -2.77 -1.97 -27.55
N GLY A 230 -2.43 -0.75 -27.12
CA GLY A 230 -2.14 0.39 -27.98
C GLY A 230 -3.35 1.06 -28.64
N ASP A 231 -4.58 0.68 -28.28
CA ASP A 231 -5.80 1.30 -28.80
C ASP A 231 -6.10 2.68 -28.15
N ALA A 232 -7.23 3.29 -28.53
CA ALA A 232 -7.64 4.58 -27.99
C ALA A 232 -7.92 4.55 -26.47
N HIS A 233 -8.43 3.44 -25.93
CA HIS A 233 -8.66 3.26 -24.50
C HIS A 233 -7.34 3.10 -23.75
N CYS A 234 -6.38 2.35 -24.29
CA CYS A 234 -5.01 2.27 -23.80
C CYS A 234 -4.40 3.67 -23.70
N LYS A 235 -4.44 4.47 -24.78
CA LYS A 235 -3.93 5.85 -24.78
C LYS A 235 -4.60 6.71 -23.71
N ALA A 236 -5.93 6.68 -23.58
CA ALA A 236 -6.64 7.44 -22.56
C ALA A 236 -6.25 7.05 -21.13
N ASN A 237 -6.16 5.76 -20.85
CA ASN A 237 -5.75 5.25 -19.54
C ASN A 237 -4.30 5.63 -19.19
N MET A 238 -3.40 5.69 -20.18
CA MET A 238 -2.02 6.14 -19.96
C MET A 238 -1.93 7.65 -19.66
N ILE A 239 -2.85 8.46 -20.19
CA ILE A 239 -2.99 9.87 -19.79
C ILE A 239 -3.45 9.97 -18.33
N GLU A 240 -4.40 9.14 -17.92
CA GLU A 240 -4.83 9.09 -16.51
C GLU A 240 -3.71 8.66 -15.57
N LEU A 241 -2.93 7.63 -15.97
CA LEU A 241 -1.74 7.21 -15.23
C LEU A 241 -0.71 8.34 -15.12
N LYS A 242 -0.46 9.06 -16.22
CA LYS A 242 0.42 10.24 -16.24
C LYS A 242 -0.03 11.29 -15.24
N ASN A 243 -1.32 11.68 -15.27
CA ASN A 243 -1.86 12.69 -14.35
C ASN A 243 -1.72 12.27 -12.89
N LYS A 244 -1.91 10.97 -12.60
CA LYS A 244 -1.70 10.41 -11.27
C LYS A 244 -0.24 10.50 -10.84
N ILE A 245 0.71 10.11 -11.71
CA ILE A 245 2.14 10.20 -11.43
C ILE A 245 2.54 11.66 -11.19
N GLU A 246 2.11 12.59 -12.03
CA GLU A 246 2.44 14.00 -11.83
C GLU A 246 1.92 14.54 -10.50
N SER A 247 0.71 14.17 -10.11
CA SER A 247 0.13 14.52 -8.81
C SER A 247 0.94 13.97 -7.63
N ILE A 248 1.33 12.68 -7.69
CA ILE A 248 2.09 12.03 -6.62
C ILE A 248 3.50 12.63 -6.49
N PHE A 249 4.13 12.98 -7.62
CA PHE A 249 5.54 13.39 -7.68
C PHE A 249 5.74 14.91 -7.75
N GLY A 250 4.66 15.70 -7.86
CA GLY A 250 4.74 17.15 -8.03
C GLY A 250 5.42 17.55 -9.35
N LEU A 251 5.15 16.82 -10.43
CA LEU A 251 5.75 17.04 -11.74
C LEU A 251 4.81 17.86 -12.62
N GLU A 252 5.38 18.63 -13.55
CA GLU A 252 4.63 19.40 -14.55
C GLU A 252 5.33 19.23 -15.90
N ASN A 253 4.70 18.48 -16.82
CA ASN A 253 5.20 18.27 -18.18
C ASN A 253 4.35 19.03 -19.19
N ASP A 254 4.99 19.64 -20.18
CA ASP A 254 4.31 20.29 -21.30
C ASP A 254 3.63 19.26 -22.22
N GLU A 255 2.59 19.69 -22.93
CA GLU A 255 1.78 18.82 -23.79
C GLU A 255 2.61 18.14 -24.88
N ALA A 256 3.56 18.85 -25.49
CA ALA A 256 4.36 18.29 -26.60
C ALA A 256 5.26 17.15 -26.12
N ARG A 257 5.89 17.29 -24.94
CA ARG A 257 6.64 16.22 -24.29
C ARG A 257 5.75 15.02 -23.98
N VAL A 258 4.59 15.25 -23.37
CA VAL A 258 3.66 14.18 -22.99
C VAL A 258 3.18 13.40 -24.22
N THR A 259 2.84 14.11 -25.30
CA THR A 259 2.46 13.48 -26.57
C THR A 259 3.59 12.61 -27.13
N PHE A 260 4.82 13.13 -27.16
CA PHE A 260 5.98 12.36 -27.64
C PHE A 260 6.22 11.08 -26.82
N LEU A 261 6.13 11.17 -25.49
CA LEU A 261 6.29 10.02 -24.60
C LEU A 261 5.17 8.99 -24.78
N LEU A 262 3.92 9.45 -24.91
CA LEU A 262 2.78 8.57 -25.15
C LEU A 262 2.90 7.85 -26.49
N ASP A 263 3.26 8.55 -27.57
CA ASP A 263 3.39 7.92 -28.88
C ASP A 263 4.55 6.92 -28.90
N SER A 264 5.69 7.26 -28.28
CA SER A 264 6.82 6.34 -28.12
C SER A 264 6.43 5.09 -27.32
N PHE A 265 5.73 5.27 -26.19
CA PHE A 265 5.22 4.17 -25.38
C PHE A 265 4.30 3.25 -26.19
N ILE A 266 3.37 3.83 -26.95
CA ILE A 266 2.39 3.08 -27.74
C ILE A 266 3.08 2.29 -28.86
N ASP A 267 4.10 2.86 -29.50
CA ASP A 267 4.85 2.18 -30.56
C ASP A 267 5.68 1.01 -30.03
N GLU A 268 6.18 1.09 -28.79
CA GLU A 268 6.93 0.00 -28.15
C GLU A 268 6.06 -1.17 -27.73
N ILE A 269 4.83 -0.93 -27.25
CA ILE A 269 3.95 -1.98 -26.76
C ILE A 269 3.20 -2.70 -27.88
N LYS A 270 3.03 -2.06 -29.04
CA LYS A 270 2.45 -2.70 -30.22
C LYS A 270 3.24 -3.96 -30.54
N GLU A 271 2.53 -5.06 -30.80
CA GLU A 271 3.18 -6.25 -31.34
C GLU A 271 3.59 -5.95 -32.79
N ASP A 272 4.81 -6.37 -33.17
CA ASP A 272 5.10 -6.55 -34.58
C ASP A 272 4.04 -7.50 -35.12
N LYS A 273 3.24 -7.02 -36.09
CA LYS A 273 2.31 -7.91 -36.79
C LYS A 273 3.11 -9.13 -37.22
N PRO A 274 2.61 -10.37 -37.00
CA PRO A 274 3.26 -11.52 -37.59
C PRO A 274 3.35 -11.22 -39.09
N ASN A 275 4.57 -11.16 -39.62
CA ASN A 275 4.77 -11.14 -41.06
C ASN A 275 4.01 -12.35 -41.60
N GLY A 276 2.98 -12.07 -42.41
CA GLY A 276 2.06 -13.08 -42.95
C GLY A 276 2.74 -14.10 -43.84
#